data_AF-A0A6B3EHZ8-F1
#
_entry.id   AF-A0A6B3EHZ8-F1
#
_cell.length_a   1.000
_cell.length_b   1.000
_cell.length_c   1.000
_cell.angle_alpha   90.00
_cell.angle_beta   90.00
_cell.angle_gamma   90.00
#
_symmetry.space_group_name_H-M   'P 1'
#
loop_
_entity.id
_entity.type
_entity.pdbx_description
1 polymer ?
#
loop_
_entity_poly.entity_id
_entity_poly.type
_entity_poly.pdbx_seq_one_letter_code
_entity_poly.pdbx_strand_id
1 'polypeptide(L)'
;DPAPYAWSRAQGLHVRSIEIMEQRGLLEKFLARGKVFRTGGFFAALGDRWPEGLDSAHSYVLGIPQTVTEELLTAHAEGLGARIVR
;
A
#
# COMPACT_ATOMS: atom_id res chain seq x y z
N ASP A 1 4.65 25.64 4.74
CA ASP A 1 4.84 24.60 3.71
C ASP A 1 3.54 24.13 3.10
N PRO A 2 3.57 23.57 1.88
CA PRO A 2 2.36 23.13 1.21
C PRO A 2 1.77 21.88 1.87
N ALA A 3 0.44 21.86 1.94
CA ALA A 3 -0.32 20.69 2.35
C ALA A 3 -0.06 19.49 1.41
N PRO A 4 -0.32 18.24 1.85
CA PRO A 4 -0.26 17.08 0.98
C PRO A 4 -1.06 17.28 -0.30
N TYR A 5 -0.58 16.72 -1.41
CA TYR A 5 -1.26 16.82 -2.69
C TYR A 5 -2.60 16.09 -2.65
N ALA A 6 -3.66 16.71 -3.18
CA ALA A 6 -4.99 16.10 -3.23
C ALA A 6 -5.11 14.96 -4.26
N TRP A 7 -4.11 14.77 -5.13
CA TRP A 7 -4.10 13.72 -6.14
C TRP A 7 -3.09 12.61 -5.83
N SER A 8 -3.44 11.39 -6.22
CA SER A 8 -2.59 10.21 -6.04
C SER A 8 -1.77 9.92 -7.29
N ARG A 9 -0.46 9.71 -7.13
CA ARG A 9 0.40 9.18 -8.20
C ARG A 9 0.46 7.66 -8.12
N ALA A 10 0.73 7.12 -6.92
CA ALA A 10 0.66 5.68 -6.67
C ALA A 10 -0.78 5.20 -6.51
N GLN A 11 -1.04 3.98 -6.97
CA GLN A 11 -2.36 3.33 -6.93
C GLN A 11 -2.39 2.08 -6.04
N GLY A 12 -1.28 1.72 -5.41
CA GLY A 12 -1.24 0.55 -4.56
C GLY A 12 0.13 0.20 -3.99
N LEU A 13 0.14 -0.90 -3.25
CA LEU A 13 1.32 -1.52 -2.64
C LEU A 13 1.55 -2.91 -3.26
N HIS A 14 2.82 -3.21 -3.57
CA HIS A 14 3.23 -4.56 -3.95
C HIS A 14 3.56 -5.41 -2.73
N VAL A 15 3.65 -6.73 -2.96
CA VAL A 15 3.85 -7.80 -1.97
C VAL A 15 4.80 -7.41 -0.85
N ARG A 16 6.02 -6.95 -1.17
CA ARG A 16 7.01 -6.66 -0.11
C ARG A 16 6.62 -5.48 0.79
N SER A 17 5.97 -4.45 0.25
CA SER A 17 5.46 -3.34 1.06
C SER A 17 4.30 -3.80 1.94
N ILE A 18 3.45 -4.71 1.46
CA ILE A 18 2.35 -5.31 2.22
C ILE A 18 2.90 -6.09 3.41
N GLU A 19 3.92 -6.92 3.19
CA GLU A 19 4.62 -7.65 4.27
C GLU A 19 5.24 -6.70 5.31
N ILE A 20 5.81 -5.58 4.88
CA ILE A 20 6.35 -4.57 5.81
C ILE A 20 5.23 -3.96 6.66
N MET A 21 4.05 -3.70 6.08
CA MET A 21 2.89 -3.21 6.84
C MET A 21 2.41 -4.26 7.87
N GLU A 22 2.41 -5.54 7.50
CA GLU A 22 2.09 -6.65 8.44
C GLU A 22 3.09 -6.67 9.60
N GLN A 23 4.40 -6.63 9.29
CA GLN A 23 5.47 -6.65 10.29
C GLN A 23 5.50 -5.43 11.23
N ARG A 24 4.70 -4.39 10.95
CA ARG A 24 4.52 -3.21 11.82
C ARG A 24 3.14 -3.13 12.44
N GLY A 25 2.28 -4.15 12.24
CA GLY A 25 0.92 -4.16 12.75
C GLY A 25 0.00 -3.12 12.08
N LEU A 26 0.33 -2.72 10.85
CA LEU A 26 -0.42 -1.72 10.10
C LEU A 26 -1.36 -2.32 9.06
N LEU A 27 -1.13 -3.57 8.63
CA LEU A 27 -1.79 -4.10 7.44
C LEU A 27 -3.32 -4.10 7.54
N GLU A 28 -3.91 -4.41 8.69
CA GLU A 28 -5.37 -4.41 8.86
C GLU A 28 -6.01 -3.06 8.47
N LYS A 29 -5.38 -1.94 8.87
CA LYS A 29 -5.87 -0.58 8.53
C LYS A 29 -5.77 -0.30 7.03
N PHE A 30 -4.73 -0.82 6.39
CA PHE A 30 -4.55 -0.72 4.94
C PHE A 30 -5.57 -1.57 4.17
N LEU A 31 -5.81 -2.81 4.61
CA LEU A 31 -6.80 -3.71 4.02
C LEU A 31 -8.23 -3.17 4.16
N ALA A 32 -8.55 -2.55 5.29
CA ALA A 32 -9.87 -1.94 5.52
C ALA A 32 -10.18 -0.77 4.56
N ARG A 33 -9.15 -0.16 3.95
CA ARG A 33 -9.28 1.00 3.05
C ARG A 33 -8.79 0.77 1.63
N GLY A 34 -8.33 -0.44 1.33
CA GLY A 34 -7.84 -0.84 0.02
C GLY A 34 -8.67 -1.96 -0.59
N LYS A 35 -8.27 -2.38 -1.78
CA LYS A 35 -8.84 -3.52 -2.49
C LYS A 35 -7.74 -4.48 -2.91
N VAL A 36 -7.88 -5.75 -2.59
CA VAL A 36 -6.94 -6.80 -2.99
C VAL A 36 -7.16 -7.18 -4.45
N PHE A 37 -6.07 -7.28 -5.21
CA PHE A 37 -6.07 -7.73 -6.60
C PHE A 37 -5.09 -8.89 -6.79
N ARG A 38 -5.55 -9.93 -7.49
CA ARG A 38 -4.75 -11.04 -8.01
C ARG A 38 -4.97 -11.14 -9.51
N THR A 39 -4.30 -10.25 -10.27
CA THR A 39 -4.41 -10.11 -11.73
C THR A 39 -3.01 -9.97 -12.35
N GLY A 40 -2.84 -10.33 -13.62
CA GLY A 40 -1.61 -10.06 -14.37
C GLY A 40 -1.49 -8.60 -14.83
N GLY A 41 -0.50 -8.33 -15.69
CA GLY A 41 -0.36 -7.05 -16.40
C GLY A 41 0.60 -6.06 -15.75
N PHE A 42 1.18 -6.39 -14.60
CA PHE A 42 2.11 -5.48 -13.90
C PHE A 42 3.47 -5.33 -14.61
N PHE A 43 3.90 -6.33 -15.38
CA PHE A 43 5.13 -6.24 -16.17
C PHE A 43 4.79 -5.82 -17.61
N ALA A 44 4.98 -4.53 -17.92
CA ALA A 44 4.75 -3.96 -19.26
C ALA A 44 3.38 -4.29 -19.89
N ALA A 45 2.32 -4.43 -19.08
CA ALA A 45 0.98 -4.88 -19.50
C ALA A 45 0.93 -6.30 -20.11
N LEU A 46 1.94 -7.13 -19.86
CA LEU A 46 2.01 -8.51 -20.33
C LEU A 46 1.41 -9.49 -19.31
N GLY A 47 0.70 -10.49 -19.84
CA GLY A 47 0.00 -11.50 -19.06
C GLY A 47 -1.23 -10.94 -18.34
N ASP A 48 -2.27 -11.75 -18.18
CA ASP A 48 -3.52 -11.37 -17.51
C ASP A 48 -3.75 -12.14 -16.20
N ARG A 49 -2.93 -13.16 -15.94
CA ARG A 49 -3.00 -14.01 -14.75
C ARG A 49 -1.94 -13.65 -13.72
N TRP A 50 -2.33 -13.76 -12.45
CA TRP A 50 -1.40 -13.70 -11.33
C TRP A 50 -0.55 -14.99 -11.28
N PRO A 51 0.75 -14.92 -10.93
CA PRO A 51 1.58 -16.11 -10.81
C PRO A 51 1.06 -17.06 -9.73
N GLU A 52 1.08 -18.35 -10.04
CA GLU A 52 0.90 -19.41 -9.05
C GLU A 52 2.22 -19.66 -8.32
N GLY A 53 2.16 -19.99 -7.03
CA GLY A 53 3.34 -20.38 -6.25
C GLY A 53 4.31 -19.26 -5.90
N LEU A 54 3.90 -17.98 -5.97
CA LEU A 54 4.71 -16.90 -5.41
C LEU A 54 4.87 -17.10 -3.90
N ASP A 55 6.12 -17.25 -3.45
CA ASP A 55 6.48 -17.59 -2.07
C ASP A 55 6.30 -16.40 -1.12
N SER A 56 5.04 -16.07 -0.84
CA SER A 56 4.64 -15.05 0.12
C SER A 56 3.22 -15.33 0.64
N ALA A 57 3.02 -15.15 1.94
CA ALA A 57 1.69 -15.17 2.55
C ALA A 57 0.76 -14.05 2.01
N HIS A 58 1.35 -12.99 1.45
CA HIS A 58 0.64 -11.82 0.92
C HIS A 58 0.76 -11.71 -0.60
N SER A 59 0.63 -12.85 -1.30
CA SER A 59 0.67 -12.96 -2.77
C SER A 59 -0.54 -12.27 -3.43
N TYR A 60 -0.49 -10.93 -3.47
CA TYR A 60 -1.44 -10.03 -4.12
C TYR A 60 -0.86 -8.60 -4.22
N VAL A 61 -1.52 -7.75 -5.01
CA VAL A 61 -1.35 -6.30 -4.97
C VAL A 61 -2.50 -5.68 -4.19
N LEU A 62 -2.21 -4.73 -3.31
CA LEU A 62 -3.22 -3.94 -2.62
C LEU A 62 -3.42 -2.64 -3.39
N GLY A 63 -4.54 -2.51 -4.11
CA GLY A 63 -4.97 -1.26 -4.69
C GLY A 63 -5.42 -0.30 -3.60
N ILE A 64 -4.67 0.78 -3.40
CA ILE A 64 -4.94 1.81 -2.40
C ILE A 64 -4.34 3.14 -2.90
N PRO A 65 -5.12 4.23 -2.97
CA PRO A 65 -4.58 5.51 -3.43
C PRO A 65 -3.45 6.01 -2.52
N GLN A 66 -2.48 6.70 -3.12
CA GLN A 66 -1.36 7.32 -2.39
C GLN A 66 -1.85 8.22 -1.25
N THR A 67 -2.90 9.03 -1.47
CA THR A 67 -3.44 9.93 -0.44
C THR A 67 -3.90 9.18 0.80
N VAL A 68 -4.50 7.99 0.62
CA VAL A 68 -4.90 7.11 1.73
C VAL A 68 -3.67 6.51 2.42
N THR A 69 -2.67 6.09 1.65
CA THR A 69 -1.40 5.58 2.20
C THR A 69 -0.72 6.65 3.07
N GLU A 70 -0.65 7.89 2.58
CA GLU A 70 -0.06 9.02 3.30
C GLU A 70 -0.84 9.35 4.58
N GLU A 71 -2.16 9.32 4.54
CA GLU A 71 -3.03 9.54 5.70
C GLU A 71 -2.76 8.50 6.80
N LEU A 72 -2.74 7.20 6.44
CA LEU A 72 -2.49 6.11 7.38
C LEU A 72 -1.08 6.17 7.98
N LEU A 73 -0.06 6.46 7.17
CA LEU A 73 1.32 6.58 7.65
C LEU A 73 1.53 7.85 8.49
N THR A 74 0.90 8.96 8.13
CA THR A 74 0.89 10.20 8.93
C THR A 74 0.30 9.93 10.30
N ALA A 75 -0.90 9.35 10.37
CA ALA A 75 -1.56 9.04 11.63
C ALA A 75 -0.75 8.05 12.48
N HIS A 76 -0.08 7.08 11.86
CA HIS A 76 0.81 6.18 12.57
C HIS A 76 2.03 6.91 13.16
N ALA A 77 2.71 7.75 12.38
CA ALA A 77 3.87 8.52 12.83
C ALA A 77 3.50 9.48 13.98
N GLU A 78 2.40 10.21 13.84
CA GLU A 78 1.87 11.10 14.89
C GLU A 78 1.48 10.31 16.15
N GLY A 79 0.85 9.14 15.99
CA GLY A 79 0.53 8.25 17.10
C GLY A 79 1.75 7.70 17.86
N LEU A 80 2.93 7.70 17.22
CA LEU A 80 4.22 7.38 17.85
C LEU A 80 4.95 8.62 18.41
N GLY A 81 4.33 9.81 18.34
CA GLY A 81 4.91 11.05 18.84
C GLY A 81 5.86 11.76 17.86
N ALA A 82 5.89 11.35 16.59
CA ALA A 82 6.70 12.04 15.59
C ALA A 82 6.14 13.45 15.33
N ARG A 83 7.01 14.46 15.41
CA ARG A 83 6.67 15.82 14.97
C ARG A 83 6.83 15.93 13.46
N ILE A 84 5.72 16.09 12.75
CA ILE A 84 5.73 16.33 11.31
C ILE A 84 5.86 17.84 11.07
N VAL A 85 7.04 18.26 10.61
CA VAL A 85 7.24 19.59 10.05
C VAL A 85 7.07 19.41 8.55
N ARG A 86 5.95 19.93 8.04
CA ARG A 86 5.79 20.09 6.61
C ARG A 86 6.47 21.37 6.25
#